data_AF-A0A3S9MNZ0-F1
#
_entry.id   AF-A0A3S9MNZ0-F1
#
_cell.length_a   1.000
_cell.length_b   1.000
_cell.length_c   1.000
_cell.angle_alpha   90.00
_cell.angle_beta   90.00
_cell.angle_gamma   90.00
#
_symmetry.space_group_name_H-M   'P 1'
#
loop_
_entity.id
_entity.type
_entity.pdbx_description
1 polymer ?
#
loop_
_entity_poly.entity_id
_entity_poly.type
_entity_poly.pdbx_seq_one_letter_code
_entity_poly.pdbx_strand_id
1 'polypeptide(L)' 'MQRLLSDRRVSVMDSIIITRELLGAGLTALGDAKGIVLSSPSRTVERQRHEELVDALLDAVDQDAENG' A
#
# COMPACT_ATOMS: atom_id res chain seq x y z
N MET A 1 -1.50 -12.15 -11.20
CA MET A 1 -0.98 -10.81 -10.85
C MET A 1 -1.31 -9.74 -11.91
N GLN A 2 -1.08 -9.97 -13.20
CA GLN A 2 -1.29 -8.94 -14.26
C GLN A 2 -2.75 -8.42 -14.42
N ARG A 3 -3.78 -9.23 -14.17
CA ARG A 3 -5.19 -8.77 -14.17
C ARG A 3 -5.52 -7.82 -13.02
N LEU A 4 -5.09 -8.14 -11.80
CA LEU A 4 -5.26 -7.31 -10.61
C LEU A 4 -4.61 -5.92 -10.78
N LEU A 5 -3.43 -5.90 -11.42
CA LEU A 5 -2.73 -4.66 -11.75
C LEU A 5 -3.42 -3.88 -12.87
N SER A 6 -4.07 -4.56 -13.84
CA SER A 6 -4.78 -3.91 -14.94
C SER A 6 -6.07 -3.23 -14.47
N ASP A 7 -6.83 -3.85 -13.57
CA ASP A 7 -8.03 -3.22 -12.98
C ASP A 7 -7.66 -2.07 -12.05
N ARG A 8 -6.48 -2.13 -11.42
CA ARG A 8 -5.93 -1.06 -10.59
C ARG A 8 -5.09 -0.05 -11.36
N ARG A 9 -4.87 -0.18 -12.68
CA ARG A 9 -3.94 0.67 -13.45
C ARG A 9 -4.23 2.14 -13.29
N VAL A 10 -5.51 2.54 -13.32
CA VAL A 10 -5.92 3.94 -13.13
C VAL A 10 -5.51 4.40 -11.72
N SER A 11 -5.88 3.63 -10.69
CA SER A 11 -5.52 3.91 -9.29
C SER A 11 -4.00 3.92 -9.02
N VAL A 12 -3.23 3.06 -9.69
CA VAL A 12 -1.76 3.02 -9.58
C VAL A 12 -1.14 4.23 -10.25
N MET A 13 -1.61 4.62 -11.44
CA MET A 13 -1.11 5.81 -12.14
C MET A 13 -1.44 7.08 -11.34
N ASP A 14 -2.64 7.19 -10.79
CA ASP A 14 -3.01 8.30 -9.91
C ASP A 14 -2.11 8.36 -8.68
N SER A 15 -1.82 7.22 -8.06
CA SER A 15 -0.91 7.13 -6.91
C SER A 15 0.52 7.59 -7.26
N ILE A 16 1.00 7.25 -8.45
CA ILE A 16 2.33 7.68 -8.95
C ILE A 16 2.34 9.19 -9.21
N ILE A 17 1.29 9.73 -9.85
CA ILE A 17 1.16 11.17 -10.15
C ILE A 17 1.12 11.96 -8.85
N ILE A 18 0.25 11.58 -7.90
CA ILE A 18 0.12 12.23 -6.59
C ILE A 18 1.44 12.19 -5.83
N THR A 19 2.13 11.05 -5.82
CA THR A 19 3.44 10.94 -5.14
C THR A 19 4.48 11.86 -5.77
N ARG A 20 4.50 11.97 -7.11
CA ARG A 20 5.42 12.85 -7.83
C ARG A 20 5.12 14.33 -7.57
N GLU A 21 3.86 14.71 -7.53
CA GLU A 21 3.42 16.07 -7.18
C GLU A 21 3.84 16.42 -5.76
N LEU A 22 3.62 15.51 -4.80
CA LEU A 22 4.03 15.70 -3.41
C LEU A 22 5.55 15.78 -3.24
N LEU A 23 6.33 15.00 -4.00
CA LEU A 23 7.79 15.11 -4.03
C LEU A 23 8.26 16.45 -4.60
N GLY A 24 7.51 17.03 -5.54
CA GLY A 24 7.79 18.35 -6.12
C GLY A 24 7.28 19.53 -5.26
N ALA A 25 6.32 19.30 -4.38
CA ALA A 25 5.67 20.33 -3.56
C ALA A 25 6.49 20.76 -2.33
N GLY A 26 7.55 20.02 -1.98
CA GLY A 26 8.46 20.36 -0.88
C GLY A 26 8.94 19.12 -0.13
N LEU A 27 10.07 19.25 0.58
CA LEU A 27 10.76 18.13 1.24
C LEU A 27 9.89 17.38 2.26
N THR A 28 8.91 18.05 2.88
CA THR A 28 8.02 17.44 3.89
C THR A 28 6.67 17.04 3.35
N ALA A 29 6.24 17.55 2.19
CA ALA A 29 4.85 17.43 1.72
C ALA A 29 4.39 15.97 1.58
N LEU A 30 5.25 15.08 1.08
CA LEU A 30 4.98 13.64 1.05
C LEU A 30 4.88 13.03 2.45
N GLY A 31 5.75 13.45 3.38
CA GLY A 31 5.74 13.02 4.77
C GLY A 31 4.47 13.45 5.51
N ASP A 32 4.04 14.69 5.31
CA ASP A 32 2.85 15.28 5.91
C ASP A 32 1.59 14.58 5.38
N ALA A 33 1.49 14.38 4.05
CA ALA A 33 0.41 13.64 3.42
C ALA A 33 0.34 12.18 3.94
N LYS A 34 1.49 11.51 4.07
CA LYS A 34 1.58 10.17 4.66
C LYS A 34 1.08 10.17 6.11
N GLY A 35 1.44 11.18 6.92
CA GLY A 35 0.99 11.33 8.30
C GLY A 35 -0.53 11.47 8.42
N ILE A 36 -1.14 12.27 7.55
CA ILE A 36 -2.61 12.45 7.50
C ILE A 36 -3.31 11.14 7.14
N VAL A 37 -2.83 10.45 6.10
CA VAL A 37 -3.40 9.16 5.69
C VAL A 37 -3.22 8.09 6.77
N LEU A 38 -2.08 8.06 7.45
CA LEU A 38 -1.79 7.12 8.56
C LEU A 38 -2.65 7.36 9.80
N SER A 39 -3.01 8.61 10.08
CA SER A 39 -3.81 8.99 11.25
C SER A 39 -5.32 9.01 10.99
N SER A 40 -5.74 8.85 9.74
CA SER A 40 -7.16 8.87 9.38
C SER A 40 -7.93 7.70 10.04
N PRO A 41 -9.07 7.96 10.71
CA PRO A 41 -9.92 6.94 11.31
C PRO A 41 -10.41 5.88 10.31
N SER A 42 -10.60 6.28 9.05
CA SER A 42 -11.00 5.38 7.95
C SER A 42 -10.00 4.24 7.77
N ARG A 43 -8.71 4.50 8.02
CA ARG A 43 -7.60 3.54 7.90
C ARG A 43 -7.69 2.34 8.86
N THR A 44 -8.62 2.33 9.81
CA THR A 44 -8.78 1.17 10.71
C THR A 44 -9.14 -0.10 9.91
N VAL A 45 -9.98 0.05 8.88
CA VAL A 45 -10.39 -1.06 8.00
C VAL A 45 -9.27 -1.46 7.06
N GLU A 46 -8.58 -0.50 6.42
CA GLU A 46 -7.44 -0.80 5.55
C GLU A 46 -6.26 -1.38 6.34
N ARG A 47 -6.06 -0.96 7.60
CA ARG A 47 -5.04 -1.53 8.49
C ARG A 47 -5.37 -2.98 8.81
N GLN A 48 -6.60 -3.28 9.23
CA GLN A 48 -7.02 -4.66 9.52
C GLN A 48 -6.85 -5.55 8.28
N ARG A 49 -7.26 -5.07 7.10
CA ARG A 49 -7.09 -5.80 5.85
C ARG A 49 -5.62 -5.97 5.45
N HIS A 50 -4.77 -5.00 5.79
CA HIS A 50 -3.32 -5.11 5.57
C HIS A 50 -2.70 -6.17 6.48
N GLU A 51 -3.08 -6.21 7.76
CA GLU A 51 -2.64 -7.24 8.72
C GLU A 51 -3.02 -8.64 8.22
N GLU A 52 -4.28 -8.85 7.83
CA GLU A 52 -4.75 -10.14 7.27
C GLU A 52 -3.96 -10.58 6.02
N LEU A 53 -3.59 -9.64 5.15
CA LEU A 53 -2.81 -9.93 3.95
C LEU A 53 -1.33 -10.22 4.25
N VAL A 54 -0.77 -9.57 5.27
CA VAL A 54 0.62 -9.82 5.70
C VAL A 54 0.71 -11.16 6.39
N ASP A 55 -0.24 -11.50 7.26
CA ASP A 55 -0.27 -12.80 7.94
C ASP A 55 -0.39 -13.94 6.91
N ALA A 56 -1.31 -13.83 5.95
CA ALA A 56 -1.45 -14.81 4.88
C ALA A 56 -0.20 -14.94 4.00
N LEU A 57 0.57 -13.85 3.83
CA LEU A 57 1.83 -13.88 3.10
C LEU A 57 2.91 -14.60 3.90
N LEU A 58 3.02 -14.32 5.19
CA LEU A 58 4.00 -14.96 6.08
C LEU A 58 3.73 -16.46 6.17
N ASP A 59 2.47 -16.86 6.37
CA ASP A 59 2.08 -18.27 6.38
C ASP A 59 2.44 -18.99 5.07
N ALA A 60 2.24 -18.34 3.93
CA ALA A 60 2.60 -18.92 2.63
C ALA A 60 4.12 -19.05 2.44
N VAL A 61 4.89 -18.07 2.91
CA VAL A 61 6.36 -18.10 2.87
C VAL A 61 6.91 -19.21 3.78
N ASP A 62 6.33 -19.37 4.96
CA ASP A 62 6.74 -20.41 5.91
C ASP A 62 6.38 -21.82 5.36
N GLN A 63 5.21 -21.97 4.73
CA GLN A 63 4.83 -23.21 4.04
C GLN A 63 5.74 -23.54 2.85
N ASP A 64 6.19 -22.54 2.09
CA ASP A 64 7.16 -22.75 1.00
C ASP A 64 8.54 -23.15 1.55
N ALA A 65 8.91 -22.66 2.74
CA ALA A 65 10.17 -23.01 3.39
C ALA A 65 10.17 -24.43 4.01
N GLU A 66 9.01 -24.93 4.44
CA GLU A 66 8.86 -26.30 4.97
C GLU A 66 8.71 -27.38 3.87
N ASN A 67 8.31 -26.99 2.66
CA ASN A 67 8.08 -27.89 1.52
C ASN A 67 9.24 -27.93 0.49
N GLY A 68 10.33 -27.20 0.73
CA GLY A 68 11.55 -27.16 -0.10
C GLY A 68 12.69 -27.99 0.47
#